data_AF-A0A9C7UK18-F1
#
_entry.id   AF-A0A9C7UK18-F1
#
_cell.length_a   1.000
_cell.length_b   1.000
_cell.length_c   1.000
_cell.angle_alpha   90.00
_cell.angle_beta   90.00
_cell.angle_gamma   90.00
#
_symmetry.space_group_name_H-M   'P 1'
#
loop_
_entity.id
_entity.type
_entity.pdbx_description
1 polymer ?
#
loop_
_entity_poly.entity_id
_entity_poly.type
_entity_poly.pdbx_seq_one_letter_code
_entity_poly.pdbx_strand_id
1 'polypeptide(L)'
;MDEMGVTTVDRIRLAGAFGSHISVSHAMVLGLIPDCDLEQVTSAGNAAGAGARMALLDRNARLEIAATIAKAERIETAVADDFQAHFVGAMGLPHQSDPFPNLFSVVAPPEAKVVESADSPKRRRRRSSRASA
;
A
#
# COMPACT_ATOMS: atom_id res chain seq x y z
N MET A 1 2.72 10.05 -2.59
CA MET A 1 2.24 10.37 -3.95
C MET A 1 1.67 11.78 -3.95
N ASP A 2 0.92 12.12 -2.91
CA ASP A 2 0.32 13.43 -2.62
C ASP A 2 1.34 14.58 -2.63
N GLU A 3 2.44 14.50 -1.88
CA GLU A 3 3.51 15.52 -1.88
C GLU A 3 4.14 15.75 -3.27
N MET A 4 4.20 14.71 -4.09
CA MET A 4 4.70 14.80 -5.47
C MET A 4 3.60 15.18 -6.47
N GLY A 5 2.33 15.28 -6.05
CA GLY A 5 1.18 15.57 -6.91
C GLY A 5 0.91 14.51 -7.97
N VAL A 6 1.28 13.24 -7.72
CA VAL A 6 1.09 12.13 -8.68
C VAL A 6 -0.01 11.19 -8.22
N THR A 7 -0.71 10.57 -9.17
CA THR A 7 -1.80 9.61 -8.91
C THR A 7 -1.47 8.18 -9.34
N THR A 8 -0.39 7.99 -10.11
CA THR A 8 0.01 6.71 -10.68
C THR A 8 1.52 6.51 -10.57
N VAL A 9 1.95 5.25 -10.54
CA VAL A 9 3.36 4.86 -10.51
C VAL A 9 3.70 4.02 -11.72
N ASP A 10 4.65 4.46 -12.53
CA ASP A 10 5.05 3.76 -13.75
C ASP A 10 5.94 2.54 -13.50
N ARG A 11 6.75 2.60 -12.42
CA ARG A 11 7.76 1.56 -12.13
C ARG A 11 8.10 1.51 -10.65
N ILE A 12 8.24 0.29 -10.14
CA ILE A 12 8.63 0.03 -8.75
C ILE A 12 9.90 -0.81 -8.71
N ARG A 13 10.90 -0.35 -7.95
CA ARG A 13 12.15 -1.08 -7.69
C ARG A 13 12.23 -1.46 -6.21
N LEU A 14 12.09 -2.75 -5.91
CA LEU A 14 12.13 -3.25 -4.53
C LEU A 14 13.57 -3.54 -4.11
N ALA A 15 14.10 -2.76 -3.18
CA ALA A 15 15.40 -2.98 -2.57
C ALA A 15 15.29 -3.73 -1.23
N GLY A 16 16.37 -4.39 -0.82
CA GLY A 16 16.47 -5.15 0.42
C GLY A 16 16.13 -6.64 0.24
N ALA A 17 16.18 -7.38 1.35
CA ALA A 17 16.02 -8.84 1.35
C ALA A 17 14.65 -9.32 0.82
N PHE A 18 13.64 -8.47 0.89
CA PHE A 18 12.32 -8.77 0.34
C PHE A 18 12.35 -8.90 -1.19
N GLY A 19 13.14 -8.09 -1.88
CA GLY A 19 13.11 -8.02 -3.35
C GLY A 19 13.47 -9.34 -4.04
N SER A 20 14.28 -10.22 -3.46
CA SER A 20 14.73 -11.44 -4.15
C SER A 20 13.73 -12.60 -4.11
N HIS A 21 12.77 -12.58 -3.18
CA HIS A 21 11.85 -13.72 -2.97
C HIS A 21 10.38 -13.32 -2.81
N ILE A 22 10.06 -12.02 -2.82
CA ILE A 22 8.68 -11.58 -2.71
C ILE A 22 7.92 -11.82 -4.02
N SER A 23 6.73 -12.40 -3.93
CA SER A 23 5.80 -12.43 -5.05
C SER A 23 5.16 -11.06 -5.19
N VAL A 24 5.43 -10.39 -6.32
CA VAL A 24 4.90 -9.04 -6.62
C VAL A 24 3.39 -9.01 -6.55
N SER A 25 2.71 -9.98 -7.18
CA SER A 25 1.24 -10.04 -7.19
C SER A 25 0.68 -10.14 -5.77
N HIS A 26 1.23 -11.03 -4.93
CA HIS A 26 0.80 -11.17 -3.55
C HIS A 26 1.10 -9.93 -2.71
N ALA A 27 2.25 -9.28 -2.93
CA ALA A 27 2.56 -8.02 -2.25
C ALA A 27 1.53 -6.93 -2.58
N MET A 28 1.10 -6.85 -3.83
CA MET A 28 0.08 -5.89 -4.28
C MET A 28 -1.32 -6.25 -3.75
N VAL A 29 -1.70 -7.54 -3.76
CA VAL A 29 -2.95 -8.02 -3.13
C VAL A 29 -3.00 -7.68 -1.64
N LEU A 30 -1.85 -7.74 -0.96
CA LEU A 30 -1.74 -7.38 0.45
C LEU A 30 -1.71 -5.87 0.72
N GLY A 31 -1.69 -5.02 -0.32
CA GLY A 31 -1.55 -3.57 -0.17
C GLY A 31 -0.16 -3.11 0.25
N LEU A 32 0.87 -3.97 0.15
CA LEU A 32 2.24 -3.64 0.55
C LEU A 32 2.92 -2.66 -0.41
N ILE A 33 2.53 -2.70 -1.69
CA ILE A 33 3.03 -1.82 -2.74
C ILE A 33 1.83 -1.16 -3.45
N PRO A 34 1.98 0.07 -3.97
CA PRO A 34 0.91 0.72 -4.72
C PRO A 34 0.64 -0.03 -6.03
N ASP A 35 -0.55 0.21 -6.59
CA ASP A 35 -0.94 -0.34 -7.88
C ASP A 35 0.02 0.11 -9.00
N CYS A 36 0.46 -0.84 -9.80
CA CYS A 36 1.42 -0.66 -10.89
C CYS A 36 1.28 -1.85 -11.84
N ASP A 37 1.70 -1.69 -13.08
CA ASP A 37 1.88 -2.84 -13.97
C ASP A 37 2.88 -3.82 -13.33
N LEU A 38 2.44 -5.08 -13.15
CA LEU A 38 3.23 -6.13 -12.50
C LEU A 38 4.56 -6.36 -13.23
N GLU A 39 4.62 -6.16 -14.55
CA GLU A 39 5.85 -6.28 -15.34
C GLU A 39 6.85 -5.15 -15.03
N GLN A 40 6.39 -4.01 -14.50
CA GLN A 40 7.22 -2.88 -14.10
C GLN A 40 7.66 -2.93 -12.64
N VAL A 41 7.28 -3.97 -11.88
CA VAL A 41 7.76 -4.17 -10.51
C VAL A 41 8.89 -5.17 -10.49
N THR A 42 10.08 -4.71 -10.10
CA THR A 42 11.30 -5.53 -10.18
C THR A 42 12.18 -5.37 -8.96
N SER A 43 13.00 -6.37 -8.69
CA SER A 43 13.96 -6.33 -7.58
C SER A 43 15.22 -5.53 -7.93
N ALA A 44 15.67 -4.70 -7.00
CA ALA A 44 16.98 -4.08 -7.01
C ALA A 44 17.99 -4.81 -6.09
N GLY A 45 17.55 -5.87 -5.39
CA GLY A 45 18.37 -6.60 -4.42
C GLY A 45 18.93 -5.71 -3.31
N ASN A 46 20.14 -6.00 -2.83
CA ASN A 46 20.81 -5.17 -1.83
C ASN A 46 21.39 -3.89 -2.46
N ALA A 47 20.51 -2.92 -2.74
CA ALA A 47 20.87 -1.63 -3.34
C ALA A 47 21.88 -0.84 -2.48
N ALA A 48 21.80 -0.94 -1.14
CA ALA A 48 22.75 -0.29 -0.24
C ALA A 48 24.17 -0.83 -0.42
N GLY A 49 24.33 -2.17 -0.49
CA GLY A 49 25.62 -2.81 -0.72
C GLY A 49 26.19 -2.52 -2.12
N ALA A 50 25.32 -2.51 -3.14
CA ALA A 50 25.70 -2.12 -4.49
C ALA A 50 26.19 -0.66 -4.54
N GLY A 51 25.44 0.27 -3.95
CA GLY A 51 25.79 1.69 -3.88
C GLY A 51 27.10 1.94 -3.11
N ALA A 52 27.30 1.24 -1.99
CA ALA A 52 28.55 1.32 -1.23
C ALA A 52 29.76 0.86 -2.05
N ARG A 53 29.63 -0.25 -2.80
CA ARG A 53 30.68 -0.73 -3.69
C ARG A 53 30.97 0.27 -4.82
N MET A 54 29.94 0.85 -5.43
CA MET A 54 30.08 1.87 -6.46
C MET A 54 30.82 3.10 -5.93
N ALA A 55 30.38 3.64 -4.79
CA ALA A 55 31.02 4.79 -4.17
C ALA A 55 32.47 4.51 -3.73
N LEU A 56 32.79 3.27 -3.35
CA LEU A 56 34.15 2.85 -2.98
C LEU A 56 35.09 2.80 -4.19
N LEU A 57 34.64 2.20 -5.29
CA LEU A 57 35.47 1.91 -6.46
C LEU A 57 35.53 3.06 -7.47
N ASP A 58 34.53 3.95 -7.50
CA ASP A 58 34.45 5.06 -8.44
C ASP A 58 34.22 6.40 -7.71
N ARG A 59 35.16 7.32 -7.89
CA ARG A 59 35.10 8.68 -7.32
C ARG A 59 34.03 9.54 -7.98
N ASN A 60 33.79 9.39 -9.28
CA ASN A 60 32.76 10.15 -9.99
C ASN A 60 31.38 9.68 -9.54
N ALA A 61 31.16 8.37 -9.44
CA ALA A 61 29.92 7.82 -8.89
C ALA A 61 29.65 8.34 -7.47
N ARG A 62 30.69 8.47 -6.63
CA ARG A 62 30.55 9.05 -5.29
C ARG A 62 30.07 10.51 -5.32
N LEU A 63 30.59 11.32 -6.23
CA LEU A 63 30.16 12.72 -6.41
C LEU A 63 28.72 12.79 -6.91
N GLU A 64 28.34 11.92 -7.86
CA GLU A 64 26.97 11.83 -8.38
C GLU A 64 25.96 11.43 -7.30
N ILE A 65 26.31 10.44 -6.47
CA ILE A 65 25.49 10.02 -5.32
C ILE A 65 25.30 11.19 -4.36
N ALA A 66 26.36 11.94 -4.02
CA ALA A 66 26.27 13.09 -3.14
C ALA A 66 25.37 14.20 -3.72
N ALA A 67 25.52 14.49 -5.02
CA ALA A 67 24.68 15.47 -5.71
C ALA A 67 23.21 15.04 -5.79
N THR A 68 22.94 13.74 -5.89
CA THR A 68 21.58 13.19 -5.87
C THR A 68 20.95 13.31 -4.49
N ILE A 69 21.68 12.95 -3.43
CA ILE A 69 21.21 13.06 -2.04
C ILE A 69 20.89 14.52 -1.69
N ALA A 70 21.67 15.48 -2.18
CA ALA A 70 21.41 16.91 -1.95
C ALA A 70 20.07 17.40 -2.51
N LYS A 71 19.44 16.66 -3.42
CA LYS A 71 18.12 16.96 -4.00
C LYS A 71 17.00 16.15 -3.35
N ALA A 72 17.32 15.20 -2.47
CA ALA A 72 16.33 14.35 -1.84
C ALA A 72 15.60 15.12 -0.73
N GLU A 73 14.27 15.10 -0.79
CA GLU A 73 13.42 15.68 0.23
C GLU A 73 12.95 14.61 1.21
N ARG A 74 12.96 14.94 2.50
CA ARG A 74 12.52 14.04 3.57
C ARG A 74 11.11 14.42 4.03
N ILE A 75 10.16 13.54 3.79
CA ILE A 75 8.81 13.66 4.31
C ILE A 75 8.73 12.94 5.66
N GLU A 76 8.37 13.66 6.72
CA GLU A 76 8.27 13.13 8.07
C GLU A 76 6.84 12.68 8.38
N THR A 77 6.58 11.39 8.15
CA THR A 77 5.23 10.81 8.30
C THR A 77 4.64 10.93 9.70
N ALA A 78 5.47 11.03 10.74
CA ALA A 78 5.01 11.16 12.13
C ALA A 78 4.28 12.48 12.42
N VAL A 79 4.50 13.51 11.62
CA VAL A 79 3.88 14.84 11.78
C VAL A 79 2.99 15.22 10.59
N ALA A 80 2.85 14.34 9.61
CA ALA A 80 2.00 14.58 8.45
C ALA A 80 0.53 14.36 8.84
N ASP A 81 -0.30 15.39 8.65
CA ASP A 81 -1.70 15.41 9.08
C ASP A 81 -2.51 14.25 8.46
N ASP A 82 -2.24 13.93 7.19
CA ASP A 82 -3.00 12.92 6.43
C ASP A 82 -2.46 11.48 6.62
N PHE A 83 -1.30 11.29 7.26
CA PHE A 83 -0.69 9.96 7.39
C PHE A 83 -1.60 8.97 8.11
N GLN A 84 -2.32 9.42 9.14
CA GLN A 84 -3.25 8.57 9.87
C GLN A 84 -4.41 8.09 8.98
N ALA A 85 -4.92 8.95 8.11
CA ALA A 85 -5.98 8.59 7.17
C ALA A 85 -5.48 7.56 6.15
N HIS A 86 -4.27 7.76 5.59
CA HIS A 86 -3.65 6.79 4.69
C HIS A 86 -3.40 5.44 5.38
N PHE A 87 -2.92 5.45 6.63
CA PHE A 87 -2.67 4.23 7.38
C PHE A 87 -3.96 3.43 7.60
N VAL A 88 -5.05 4.10 8.02
CA VAL A 88 -6.36 3.44 8.18
C VAL A 88 -6.85 2.89 6.84
N GLY A 89 -6.74 3.66 5.75
CA GLY A 89 -7.08 3.20 4.40
C GLY A 89 -6.31 1.94 3.99
N ALA A 90 -5.01 1.87 4.31
CA ALA A 90 -4.14 0.74 4.04
C ALA A 90 -4.38 -0.48 4.95
N MET A 91 -5.26 -0.41 5.96
CA MET A 91 -5.68 -1.59 6.72
C MET A 91 -6.68 -2.48 5.94
N GLY A 92 -7.27 -1.97 4.87
CA GLY A 92 -8.06 -2.78 3.93
C GLY A 92 -7.15 -3.61 3.01
N LEU A 93 -7.66 -4.70 2.44
CA LEU A 93 -6.93 -5.53 1.48
C LEU A 93 -7.59 -5.43 0.08
N PRO A 94 -6.89 -4.93 -0.96
CA PRO A 94 -5.55 -4.32 -0.91
C PRO A 94 -5.54 -2.91 -0.29
N HIS A 95 -6.68 -2.23 -0.26
CA HIS A 95 -6.90 -0.93 0.39
C HIS A 95 -8.41 -0.72 0.59
N GLN A 96 -8.82 0.19 1.47
CA GLN A 96 -10.25 0.45 1.71
C GLN A 96 -10.97 1.15 0.54
N SER A 97 -10.27 2.02 -0.19
CA SER A 97 -10.89 2.90 -1.19
C SER A 97 -10.11 3.04 -2.50
N ASP A 98 -8.89 2.52 -2.58
CA ASP A 98 -8.07 2.66 -3.78
C ASP A 98 -8.52 1.57 -4.78
N PRO A 99 -8.76 1.92 -6.05
CA PRO A 99 -9.33 1.00 -7.02
C PRO A 99 -8.39 -0.11 -7.50
N PHE A 100 -7.07 0.01 -7.38
CA PHE A 100 -6.10 -1.00 -7.86
C PHE A 100 -6.39 -1.60 -9.27
N PRO A 101 -6.56 -0.76 -10.31
CA PRO A 101 -6.97 -1.23 -11.64
C PRO A 101 -5.98 -2.21 -12.30
N ASN A 102 -4.67 -2.04 -12.12
CA ASN A 102 -3.68 -2.95 -12.70
C ASN A 102 -3.76 -4.33 -12.03
N LEU A 103 -3.85 -4.38 -10.70
CA LEU A 103 -4.03 -5.64 -9.98
C LEU A 103 -5.29 -6.38 -10.41
N PHE A 104 -6.45 -5.70 -10.45
CA PHE A 104 -7.73 -6.36 -10.75
C PHE A 104 -7.93 -6.67 -12.24
N SER A 105 -7.02 -6.23 -13.11
CA SER A 105 -6.95 -6.73 -14.49
C SER A 105 -6.36 -8.15 -14.55
N VAL A 106 -5.62 -8.57 -13.53
CA VAL A 106 -4.92 -9.87 -13.47
C VAL A 106 -5.53 -10.81 -12.43
N VAL A 107 -6.09 -10.26 -11.35
CA VAL A 107 -6.68 -11.01 -10.23
C VAL A 107 -8.16 -10.64 -10.10
N ALA A 108 -9.03 -11.64 -9.88
CA ALA A 108 -10.45 -11.37 -9.67
C ALA A 108 -10.67 -10.55 -8.37
N PRO A 109 -11.46 -9.46 -8.41
CA PRO A 109 -11.77 -8.69 -7.22
C PRO A 109 -12.62 -9.50 -6.23
N PRO A 110 -12.53 -9.22 -4.91
CA PRO A 110 -13.36 -9.90 -3.91
C PRO A 110 -14.84 -9.60 -4.13
N GLU A 111 -15.70 -10.57 -3.80
CA GLU A 111 -17.15 -10.38 -3.85
C GLU A 111 -17.56 -9.23 -2.91
N ALA A 112 -18.33 -8.28 -3.43
CA ALA A 112 -18.82 -7.17 -2.63
C ALA A 112 -19.72 -7.70 -1.50
N LYS A 113 -19.38 -7.38 -0.25
CA LYS A 113 -20.29 -7.63 0.87
C LYS A 113 -21.52 -6.73 0.71
N VAL A 114 -22.66 -7.35 0.42
CA VAL A 114 -23.97 -6.69 0.56
C VAL A 114 -24.17 -6.41 2.04
N VAL A 115 -23.93 -5.17 2.46
CA VAL A 115 -24.29 -4.72 3.80
C VAL A 115 -25.79 -4.50 3.77
N GLU A 116 -26.58 -5.44 4.32
CA GLU A 116 -27.99 -5.21 4.56
C GLU A 116 -28.12 -4.00 5.48
N SER A 117 -28.71 -2.92 4.98
CA SER A 117 -29.06 -1.73 5.75
C SER A 117 -29.92 -2.17 6.93
N ALA A 118 -29.36 -2.04 8.14
CA ALA A 118 -30.05 -2.33 9.40
C ALA A 118 -31.09 -1.24 9.72
N ASP A 119 -32.07 -1.05 8.84
CA ASP A 119 -33.24 -0.23 9.11
C ASP A 119 -34.48 -1.11 9.03
N SER A 120 -34.64 -1.96 10.05
CA SER A 120 -35.85 -2.77 10.24
C SER A 120 -36.33 -2.59 11.68
N PRO A 121 -37.56 -2.07 11.91
CA PRO A 121 -38.02 -1.75 13.25
C PRO A 121 -38.26 -3.05 14.05
N LYS A 122 -37.50 -3.23 15.14
CA LYS A 122 -37.66 -4.36 16.07
C LYS A 122 -39.07 -4.39 16.65
N ARG A 123 -39.90 -5.31 16.15
CA ARG A 123 -41.27 -5.57 16.62
C ARG A 123 -41.25 -6.02 18.08
N ARG A 124 -41.62 -5.13 19.00
CA ARG A 124 -41.73 -5.38 20.45
C ARG A 124 -42.74 -6.52 20.72
N ARG A 125 -42.26 -7.72 21.04
CA ARG A 125 -43.10 -8.84 21.53
C ARG A 125 -43.63 -8.49 22.93
N ARG A 126 -44.91 -8.10 23.02
CA ARG A 126 -45.67 -8.00 24.29
C ARG A 126 -45.77 -9.41 24.89
N ARG A 127 -45.09 -9.65 26.02
CA ARG A 127 -45.37 -10.81 26.88
C ARG A 127 -46.71 -10.58 27.59
N SER A 128 -47.73 -11.33 27.25
CA SER A 128 -48.96 -11.43 28.06
C SER A 128 -48.67 -12.35 29.25
N SER A 129 -48.66 -11.79 30.46
CA SER A 129 -48.74 -12.56 31.69
C SER A 129 -50.11 -13.22 31.78
N ARG A 130 -50.18 -14.55 31.73
CA ARG A 130 -51.36 -15.30 32.21
C ARG A 130 -51.17 -15.59 33.69
N ALA A 131 -52.05 -15.02 34.50
CA ALA A 131 -52.31 -15.40 35.88
C ALA A 131 -53.49 -16.39 35.90
N SER A 132 -53.37 -17.45 36.70
CA SER A 132 -54.44 -18.27 37.29
C SER A 132 -53.75 -19.41 38.04
N ALA A 133 -53.73 -19.45 39.37
CA ALA A 133 -54.81 -19.77 40.33
C ALA A 133 -54.51 -21.14 40.93
#